data_AF-A0A1U7GP32-F1
#
_entry.id   AF-A0A1U7GP32-F1
#
_cell.length_a   1.000
_cell.length_b   1.000
_cell.length_c   1.000
_cell.angle_alpha   90.00
_cell.angle_beta   90.00
_cell.angle_gamma   90.00
#
_symmetry.space_group_name_H-M   'P 1'
#
loop_
_entity.id
_entity.type
_entity.pdbx_description
1 polymer ?
#
loop_
_entity_poly.entity_id
_entity_poly.type
_entity_poly.pdbx_seq_one_letter_code
_entity_poly.pdbx_strand_id
1 'polypeptide(L)'
;MDEAQLQALYRQGAVAGLPAGRVKGTVLPAPGKRRNAAMSAGARLVWQGKVVDPSGTIAVNRFFGVPAVKGRLYQGQSWLDGGPSLILDYTGTSRVYANNRDEMRLIAPGLYLGLMHDRSTNPPTLSTYFVIETTP
;
A
#
# COMPACT_ATOMS: atom_id res chain seq x y z
N MET A 1 -7.62 16.00 0.09
CA MET A 1 -6.62 16.05 -0.98
C MET A 1 -7.27 15.54 -2.24
N ASP A 2 -7.02 16.21 -3.35
CA ASP A 2 -7.31 15.66 -4.67
C ASP A 2 -6.20 14.67 -5.09
N GLU A 3 -6.36 14.08 -6.26
CA GLU A 3 -5.42 13.10 -6.80
C GLU A 3 -4.05 13.71 -7.08
N ALA A 4 -4.02 14.93 -7.64
CA ALA A 4 -2.79 15.63 -7.99
C ALA A 4 -1.93 15.90 -6.75
N GLN A 5 -2.56 16.30 -5.65
CA GLN A 5 -1.89 16.51 -4.36
C GLN A 5 -1.30 15.21 -3.79
N LEU A 6 -2.03 14.08 -3.87
CA LEU A 6 -1.51 12.79 -3.41
C LEU A 6 -0.34 12.32 -4.27
N GLN A 7 -0.43 12.47 -5.60
CA GLN A 7 0.69 12.12 -6.47
C GLN A 7 1.90 13.04 -6.24
N ALA A 8 1.70 14.34 -6.02
CA ALA A 8 2.78 15.26 -5.69
C ALA A 8 3.47 14.87 -4.37
N LEU A 9 2.69 14.52 -3.35
CA LEU A 9 3.21 14.05 -2.05
C LEU A 9 3.99 12.74 -2.21
N TYR A 10 3.48 11.79 -2.99
CA TYR A 10 4.20 10.55 -3.28
C TYR A 10 5.53 10.80 -4.01
N ARG A 11 5.55 11.72 -4.98
CA ARG A 11 6.77 12.10 -5.72
C ARG A 11 7.87 12.67 -4.81
N GLN A 12 7.49 13.33 -3.72
CA GLN A 12 8.42 13.89 -2.73
C GLN A 12 8.90 12.87 -1.68
N GLY A 13 8.23 11.71 -1.57
CA GLY A 13 8.56 10.70 -0.58
C GLY A 13 9.89 10.00 -0.86
N ALA A 14 10.50 9.46 0.19
CA ALA A 14 11.72 8.68 0.10
C ALA A 14 11.41 7.17 0.00
N VAL A 15 12.29 6.42 -0.67
CA VAL A 15 12.27 4.96 -0.58
C VAL A 15 12.85 4.52 0.76
N ALA A 16 12.07 3.74 1.51
CA ALA A 16 12.49 3.18 2.78
C ALA A 16 11.83 1.81 2.97
N GLY A 17 12.53 0.87 3.59
CA GLY A 17 11.94 -0.41 4.01
C GLY A 17 10.90 -0.21 5.12
N LEU A 18 10.00 -1.17 5.30
CA LEU A 18 9.13 -1.20 6.48
C LEU A 18 9.86 -1.86 7.66
N PRO A 19 9.69 -1.34 8.89
CA PRO A 19 10.26 -1.98 10.07
C PRO A 19 9.58 -3.32 10.32
N ALA A 20 10.33 -4.26 10.91
CA ALA A 20 9.80 -5.55 11.32
C ALA A 20 8.67 -5.38 12.35
N GLY A 21 7.67 -6.26 12.28
CA GLY A 21 6.53 -6.25 13.20
C GLY A 21 5.24 -5.71 12.60
N ARG A 22 4.34 -5.24 13.46
CA ARG A 22 2.97 -4.84 13.07
C ARG A 22 2.98 -3.39 12.59
N VAL A 23 2.41 -3.18 11.40
CA VAL A 23 2.14 -1.86 10.84
C VAL A 23 0.64 -1.70 10.59
N LYS A 24 0.12 -0.50 10.78
CA LYS A 24 -1.30 -0.18 10.63
C LYS A 24 -1.57 0.35 9.22
N GLY A 25 -2.56 -0.22 8.54
CA GLY A 25 -2.94 0.18 7.19
C GLY A 25 -4.28 0.94 7.20
N THR A 26 -4.37 2.02 6.42
CA THR A 26 -5.64 2.72 6.17
C THR A 26 -5.81 2.98 4.68
N VAL A 27 -6.90 2.50 4.08
CA VAL A 27 -7.25 2.81 2.70
C VAL A 27 -7.79 4.24 2.62
N LEU A 28 -7.28 5.03 1.68
CA LEU A 28 -7.80 6.37 1.41
C LEU A 28 -8.99 6.26 0.45
N PRO A 29 -10.10 6.97 0.69
CA PRO A 29 -11.20 7.03 -0.27
C PRO A 29 -10.73 7.66 -1.58
N ALA A 30 -11.29 7.19 -2.70
CA ALA A 30 -10.97 7.71 -4.03
C ALA A 30 -11.06 9.26 -4.07
N PRO A 31 -10.06 9.95 -4.64
CA PRO A 31 -10.10 11.40 -4.79
C PRO A 31 -11.39 11.87 -5.48
N GLY A 32 -12.04 12.90 -4.95
CA GLY A 32 -13.26 13.47 -5.54
C GLY A 32 -14.58 12.75 -5.24
N LYS A 33 -14.60 11.57 -4.60
CA LYS A 33 -15.85 10.96 -4.12
C LYS A 33 -16.21 11.46 -2.71
N ARG A 34 -17.44 11.95 -2.54
CA ARG A 34 -17.97 12.41 -1.24
C ARG A 34 -17.85 11.27 -0.20
N ARG A 35 -17.35 11.62 0.99
CA ARG A 35 -17.16 10.72 2.13
C ARG A 35 -18.51 10.12 2.56
N ASN A 36 -18.82 8.89 2.13
CA ASN A 36 -19.76 8.05 2.86
C ASN A 36 -19.01 7.39 4.01
N ALA A 37 -19.22 7.87 5.24
CA ALA A 37 -18.60 7.34 6.45
C ALA A 37 -18.82 5.82 6.63
N ALA A 38 -19.89 5.27 6.02
CA ALA A 38 -20.17 3.84 5.97
C ALA A 38 -19.13 3.03 5.17
N MET A 39 -18.59 3.56 4.06
CA MET A 39 -17.55 2.86 3.29
C MET A 39 -16.21 2.84 4.02
N SER A 40 -15.89 3.90 4.78
CA SER A 40 -14.66 3.93 5.59
C SER A 40 -14.68 2.90 6.72
N ALA A 41 -15.85 2.59 7.29
CA ALA A 41 -15.97 1.56 8.32
C ALA A 41 -15.83 0.15 7.73
N GLY A 42 -16.47 -0.13 6.59
CA GLY A 42 -16.37 -1.42 5.89
C GLY A 42 -14.96 -1.71 5.36
N ALA A 43 -14.28 -0.72 4.78
CA ALA A 43 -12.90 -0.88 4.31
C ALA A 43 -11.89 -1.04 5.47
N ARG A 44 -12.11 -0.36 6.61
CA ARG A 44 -11.33 -0.53 7.86
C ARG A 44 -11.57 -1.87 8.56
N LEU A 45 -12.75 -2.45 8.41
CA LEU A 45 -13.11 -3.74 9.02
C LEU A 45 -12.41 -4.93 8.34
N VAL A 46 -12.02 -4.78 7.08
CA VAL A 46 -11.46 -5.88 6.29
C VAL A 46 -9.93 -5.92 6.38
N TRP A 47 -9.22 -4.80 6.24
CA TRP A 47 -7.73 -4.78 6.27
C TRP A 47 -7.18 -4.00 7.48
N GLN A 48 -6.49 -4.70 8.39
CA GLN A 48 -5.97 -4.14 9.64
C GLN A 48 -4.51 -3.69 9.56
N GLY A 49 -3.91 -3.79 8.37
CA GLY A 49 -2.48 -3.53 8.14
C GLY A 49 -1.70 -4.79 7.82
N LYS A 50 -0.38 -4.76 8.07
CA LYS A 50 0.55 -5.81 7.66
C LYS A 50 1.45 -6.23 8.83
N VAL A 51 1.96 -7.45 8.79
CA VAL A 51 3.08 -7.89 9.63
C VAL A 51 4.27 -8.10 8.74
N VAL A 52 5.33 -7.36 9.02
CA VAL A 52 6.61 -7.47 8.33
C VAL A 52 7.47 -8.47 9.09
N ASP A 53 8.06 -9.41 8.36
CA ASP A 53 8.94 -10.40 8.94
C ASP A 53 10.26 -9.77 9.46
N PRO A 54 11.04 -10.49 10.28
CA PRO A 54 12.28 -9.95 10.82
C PRO A 54 13.30 -9.52 9.76
N SER A 55 13.23 -10.09 8.54
CA SER A 55 14.12 -9.70 7.44
C SER A 55 13.73 -8.40 6.75
N GLY A 56 12.48 -7.91 6.94
CA GLY A 56 11.98 -6.74 6.23
C GLY A 56 11.59 -7.00 4.77
N THR A 57 11.62 -8.26 4.32
CA THR A 57 11.43 -8.63 2.91
C THR A 57 10.08 -9.30 2.64
N ILE A 58 9.32 -9.64 3.68
CA ILE A 58 8.00 -10.25 3.55
C ILE A 58 7.00 -9.45 4.37
N ALA A 59 5.95 -8.97 3.72
CA ALA A 59 4.79 -8.39 4.40
C ALA A 59 3.59 -9.32 4.28
N VAL A 60 2.93 -9.61 5.41
CA VAL A 60 1.70 -10.41 5.44
C VAL A 60 0.52 -9.52 5.78
N ASN A 61 -0.42 -9.35 4.84
CA ASN A 61 -1.66 -8.64 5.11
C ASN A 61 -2.48 -9.37 6.17
N ARG A 62 -3.02 -8.59 7.11
CA ARG A 62 -3.98 -9.08 8.09
C ARG A 62 -5.39 -8.68 7.68
N PHE A 63 -6.22 -9.68 7.46
CA PHE A 63 -7.64 -9.52 7.25
C PHE A 63 -8.38 -10.13 8.45
N PHE A 64 -9.29 -9.39 9.08
CA PHE A 64 -10.02 -9.85 10.28
C PHE A 64 -9.12 -10.45 11.40
N GLY A 65 -7.91 -9.95 11.58
CA GLY A 65 -6.97 -10.44 12.60
C GLY A 65 -6.07 -11.61 12.16
N VAL A 66 -6.38 -12.29 11.06
CA VAL A 66 -5.66 -13.45 10.54
C VAL A 66 -4.64 -13.02 9.46
N PRO A 67 -3.35 -13.44 9.55
CA PRO A 67 -2.39 -13.23 8.47
C PRO A 67 -2.80 -14.11 7.27
N ALA A 68 -3.23 -13.49 6.17
CA ALA A 68 -3.85 -14.24 5.07
C ALA A 68 -3.09 -14.16 3.74
N VAL A 69 -2.39 -13.04 3.46
CA VAL A 69 -1.79 -12.81 2.14
C VAL A 69 -0.35 -12.34 2.29
N LYS A 70 0.60 -13.21 1.95
CA LYS A 70 2.03 -12.88 1.92
C LYS A 70 2.32 -12.05 0.67
N GLY A 71 3.22 -11.09 0.74
CA GLY A 71 3.78 -10.39 -0.41
C GLY A 71 5.27 -10.14 -0.19
N ARG A 72 6.02 -10.04 -1.29
CA ARG A 72 7.46 -9.77 -1.26
C ARG A 72 7.68 -8.27 -1.26
N LEU A 73 8.46 -7.79 -0.30
CA LEU A 73 8.95 -6.42 -0.22
C LEU A 73 10.33 -6.33 -0.87
N TYR A 74 10.49 -5.40 -1.79
CA TYR A 74 11.78 -5.09 -2.40
C TYR A 74 11.77 -3.66 -2.96
N GLN A 75 12.96 -3.08 -3.13
CA GLN A 75 13.09 -1.80 -3.82
C GLN A 75 12.96 -2.02 -5.33
N GLY A 76 12.12 -1.22 -5.99
CA GLY A 76 11.91 -1.27 -7.42
C GLY A 76 11.54 0.10 -8.00
N GLN A 77 11.21 0.11 -9.29
CA GLN A 77 10.82 1.33 -9.98
C GLN A 77 9.34 1.65 -9.79
N SER A 78 9.01 2.90 -9.51
CA SER A 78 7.66 3.43 -9.42
C SER A 78 7.01 3.45 -10.80
N TRP A 79 5.77 2.97 -10.90
CA TRP A 79 4.98 3.08 -12.14
C TRP A 79 4.38 4.48 -12.33
N LEU A 80 4.27 5.27 -11.25
CA LEU A 80 3.75 6.64 -11.33
C LEU A 80 4.75 7.65 -11.92
N ASP A 81 6.03 7.53 -11.58
CA ASP A 81 7.04 8.57 -11.90
C ASP A 81 8.41 8.01 -12.32
N GLY A 82 8.56 6.69 -12.39
CA GLY A 82 9.83 6.05 -12.77
C GLY A 82 10.94 6.13 -11.70
N GLY A 83 10.69 6.75 -10.53
CA GLY A 83 11.68 6.86 -9.44
C GLY A 83 11.73 5.61 -8.55
N PRO A 84 12.67 5.53 -7.59
CA PRO A 84 12.74 4.41 -6.66
C PRO A 84 11.52 4.34 -5.73
N SER A 85 11.03 3.15 -5.41
CA SER A 85 9.91 2.92 -4.50
C SER A 85 10.03 1.56 -3.81
N LEU A 86 9.41 1.42 -2.64
CA LEU A 86 9.26 0.12 -1.99
C LEU A 86 8.07 -0.59 -2.63
N ILE A 87 8.33 -1.73 -3.24
CA ILE A 87 7.32 -2.53 -3.93
C ILE A 87 6.88 -3.67 -3.05
N LEU A 88 5.57 -3.89 -2.99
CA LEU A 88 4.96 -5.06 -2.40
C LEU A 88 4.23 -5.84 -3.49
N ASP A 89 4.80 -7.00 -3.83
CA ASP A 89 4.34 -7.86 -4.93
C ASP A 89 3.68 -9.15 -4.40
N TYR A 90 2.52 -9.47 -4.98
CA TYR A 90 1.68 -10.61 -4.63
C TYR A 90 1.65 -11.72 -5.70
N THR A 91 2.30 -11.54 -6.85
CA THR A 91 2.22 -12.41 -8.04
C THR A 91 2.59 -13.88 -7.78
N GLY A 92 3.48 -14.14 -6.82
CA GLY A 92 3.92 -15.50 -6.47
C GLY A 92 3.31 -16.06 -5.18
N THR A 93 2.42 -15.32 -4.52
CA THR A 93 2.02 -15.62 -3.13
C THR A 93 0.50 -15.65 -2.91
N SER A 94 -0.30 -15.13 -3.84
CA SER A 94 -1.77 -15.22 -3.77
C SER A 94 -2.43 -15.10 -5.12
N ARG A 95 -3.27 -16.08 -5.50
CA ARG A 95 -4.03 -16.04 -6.77
C ARG A 95 -5.08 -14.92 -6.80
N VAL A 96 -5.60 -14.52 -5.64
CA VAL A 96 -6.62 -13.46 -5.52
C VAL A 96 -5.99 -12.07 -5.61
N TYR A 97 -4.76 -11.92 -5.08
CA TYR A 97 -4.05 -10.63 -5.08
C TYR A 97 -2.94 -10.53 -6.13
N ALA A 98 -2.71 -11.55 -6.96
CA ALA A 98 -1.64 -11.57 -7.96
C ALA A 98 -1.70 -10.39 -8.94
N ASN A 99 -2.91 -9.86 -9.19
CA ASN A 99 -3.10 -8.73 -10.08
C ASN A 99 -2.83 -7.38 -9.40
N ASN A 100 -2.65 -7.33 -8.09
CA ASN A 100 -2.34 -6.10 -7.38
C ASN A 100 -0.84 -5.92 -7.22
N ARG A 101 -0.36 -4.71 -7.48
CA ARG A 101 0.99 -4.27 -7.13
C ARG A 101 0.91 -3.01 -6.31
N ASP A 102 1.40 -3.12 -5.08
CA ASP A 102 1.52 -1.99 -4.18
C ASP A 102 2.91 -1.37 -4.36
N GLU A 103 2.97 -0.04 -4.43
CA GLU A 103 4.22 0.72 -4.34
C GLU A 103 4.07 1.81 -3.28
N MET A 104 5.12 2.07 -2.50
CA MET A 104 5.03 2.96 -1.35
C MET A 104 6.32 3.73 -1.10
N ARG A 105 6.14 4.95 -0.58
CA ARG A 105 7.22 5.85 -0.16
C ARG A 105 6.93 6.44 1.22
N LEU A 106 7.99 6.66 1.98
CA LEU A 106 7.96 7.36 3.25
C LEU A 106 7.75 8.85 2.99
N ILE A 107 6.62 9.40 3.46
CA ILE A 107 6.25 10.81 3.25
C ILE A 107 6.40 11.65 4.52
N ALA A 108 6.46 11.00 5.68
CA ALA A 108 6.78 11.60 6.98
C ALA A 108 7.32 10.50 7.91
N PRO A 109 7.97 10.83 9.05
CA PRO A 109 8.46 9.82 9.99
C PRO A 109 7.40 8.80 10.38
N GLY A 110 7.63 7.54 10.00
CA GLY A 110 6.72 6.42 10.25
C GLY A 110 5.41 6.41 9.43
N LEU A 111 5.26 7.29 8.44
CA LEU A 111 4.07 7.38 7.59
C LEU A 111 4.46 7.16 6.12
N TYR A 112 3.89 6.12 5.54
CA TYR A 112 4.08 5.75 4.14
C TYR A 112 2.81 6.03 3.36
N LEU A 113 2.96 6.63 2.18
CA LEU A 113 1.90 6.71 1.18
C LEU A 113 2.08 5.59 0.17
N GLY A 114 1.03 4.81 -0.01
CA GLY A 114 0.97 3.68 -0.92
C GLY A 114 -0.01 3.90 -2.07
N LEU A 115 0.37 3.37 -3.22
CA LEU A 115 -0.37 3.34 -4.46
C LEU A 115 -0.59 1.87 -4.85
N MET A 116 -1.83 1.48 -5.08
CA MET A 116 -2.18 0.15 -5.55
C MET A 116 -2.50 0.19 -7.05
N HIS A 117 -1.73 -0.53 -7.84
CA HIS A 117 -1.92 -0.67 -9.28
C HIS A 117 -2.56 -2.01 -9.61
N ASP A 118 -3.55 -1.98 -10.50
CA ASP A 118 -4.18 -3.17 -11.08
C ASP A 118 -3.43 -3.58 -12.35
N ARG A 119 -2.85 -4.77 -12.35
CA ARG A 119 -2.12 -5.38 -13.47
C ARG A 119 -3.03 -6.03 -14.51
N SER A 120 -4.32 -6.17 -14.23
CA SER A 120 -5.26 -6.76 -15.19
C SER A 120 -5.52 -5.84 -16.39
N THR A 121 -5.20 -4.55 -16.26
CA THR A 121 -5.28 -3.58 -17.36
C THR A 121 -3.94 -3.43 -18.08
N ASN A 122 -3.97 -3.06 -19.36
CA ASN A 122 -2.78 -2.75 -20.14
C ASN A 122 -2.91 -1.35 -20.78
N PRO A 123 -2.16 -0.33 -20.31
CA PRO A 123 -1.18 -0.39 -19.22
C PRO A 123 -1.83 -0.61 -17.83
N PRO A 124 -1.07 -1.02 -16.80
CA PRO A 124 -1.56 -1.08 -15.43
C PRO A 124 -2.13 0.25 -14.96
N THR A 125 -3.22 0.21 -14.20
CA THR A 125 -3.94 1.43 -13.77
C THR A 125 -3.86 1.63 -12.27
N LEU A 126 -3.68 2.88 -11.86
CA LEU A 126 -3.74 3.26 -10.45
C LEU A 126 -5.19 3.14 -9.96
N SER A 127 -5.42 2.23 -9.02
CA SER A 127 -6.77 1.87 -8.58
C SER A 127 -7.13 2.43 -7.20
N THR A 128 -6.15 2.57 -6.29
CA THR A 128 -6.39 2.95 -4.90
C THR A 128 -5.15 3.56 -4.26
N TYR A 129 -5.38 4.48 -3.31
CA TYR A 129 -4.35 5.01 -2.41
C TYR A 129 -4.55 4.44 -1.01
N PHE A 130 -3.47 4.23 -0.27
CA PHE A 130 -3.50 3.83 1.13
C PHE A 130 -2.35 4.44 1.90
N VAL A 131 -2.42 4.41 3.22
CA VAL A 131 -1.31 4.79 4.09
C VAL A 131 -0.93 3.64 5.01
N ILE A 132 0.36 3.55 5.33
CA ILE A 132 0.89 2.66 6.35
C ILE A 132 1.55 3.49 7.44
N GLU A 133 1.13 3.26 8.68
CA GLU A 133 1.71 3.85 9.88
C GLU A 133 2.55 2.76 10.59
N THR A 134 3.83 3.04 10.82
CA THR A 134 4.77 2.09 11.44
C THR A 134 4.93 2.28 12.95
N THR A 135 4.24 3.28 13.50
CA THR A 135 4.27 3.65 14.92
C THR A 135 2.82 3.73 15.41
N PRO A 136 2.50 3.17 16.60
CA PRO A 136 1.15 3.18 17.17
C PRO A 136 0.64 4.59 17.50
#